data_AF-A0A1X6NTS9-F1
#
_entry.id   AF-A0A1X6NTS9-F1
#
_cell.length_a   1.000
_cell.length_b   1.000
_cell.length_c   1.000
_cell.angle_alpha   90.00
_cell.angle_beta   90.00
_cell.angle_gamma   90.00
#
_symmetry.space_group_name_H-M   'P 1'
#
loop_
_entity.id
_entity.type
_entity.pdbx_description
1 polymer ?
#
loop_
_entity_poly.entity_id
_entity_poly.type
_entity_poly.pdbx_seq_one_letter_code
_entity_poly.pdbx_strand_id
1 'polypeptide(L)'
;MSALGRTAAAFGRATVRRASSAAAPASTEAAAARPAARMPEGVDPAAFHPKAHAVSDMWRWRLVTGVASVPVFGYFCLQMMADHAHPEPGPAYPYLHITSRVPRFPWGDDDLIGTPHDRLHKRDH
;
A
#
# COMPACT_ATOMS: atom_id res chain seq x y z
N MET A 1 -65.34 42.61 40.94
CA MET A 1 -64.27 43.61 40.78
C MET A 1 -62.94 42.88 40.94
N SER A 2 -62.05 43.04 39.95
CA SER A 2 -60.77 42.32 39.77
C SER A 2 -59.74 42.50 40.89
N ALA A 3 -58.91 41.47 41.11
CA ALA A 3 -57.45 41.57 41.30
C ALA A 3 -56.85 40.15 41.31
N LEU A 4 -56.40 39.60 40.17
CA LEU A 4 -54.99 39.47 39.78
C LEU A 4 -53.98 39.36 40.93
N GLY A 5 -53.55 38.12 41.23
CA GLY A 5 -52.45 37.78 42.14
C GLY A 5 -51.50 36.78 41.49
N ARG A 6 -50.55 37.32 40.74
CA ARG A 6 -49.37 36.73 40.05
C ARG A 6 -48.85 35.39 40.59
N THR A 7 -48.79 34.39 39.71
CA THR A 7 -47.98 33.17 39.85
C THR A 7 -46.50 33.54 39.69
N ALA A 8 -45.71 33.40 40.75
CA ALA A 8 -44.26 33.47 40.67
C ALA A 8 -43.73 32.09 40.25
N ALA A 9 -43.44 31.92 38.95
CA ALA A 9 -42.69 30.78 38.46
C ALA A 9 -41.24 30.90 38.94
N ALA A 10 -40.87 30.12 39.96
CA ALA A 10 -39.48 29.92 40.33
C ALA A 10 -38.77 29.17 39.20
N PHE A 11 -38.00 29.89 38.38
CA PHE A 11 -37.06 29.30 37.44
C PHE A 11 -35.98 28.56 38.23
N GLY A 12 -36.21 27.28 38.49
CA GLY A 12 -35.19 26.36 38.97
C GLY A 12 -34.07 26.31 37.93
N ARG A 13 -32.91 26.85 38.27
CA ARG A 13 -31.67 26.64 37.50
C ARG A 13 -31.41 25.14 37.44
N ALA A 14 -31.66 24.53 36.28
CA ALA A 14 -31.20 23.19 35.97
C ALA A 14 -29.67 23.19 36.08
N THR A 15 -29.15 22.62 37.15
CA THR A 15 -27.73 22.32 37.27
C THR A 15 -27.45 21.19 36.29
N VAL A 16 -26.88 21.54 35.14
CA VAL A 16 -26.33 20.57 34.20
C VAL A 16 -25.19 19.86 34.93
N ARG A 17 -25.47 18.70 35.53
CA ARG A 17 -24.43 17.75 35.92
C ARG A 17 -23.81 17.23 34.63
N ARG A 18 -22.79 17.93 34.15
CA ARG A 18 -21.84 17.37 33.20
C ARG A 18 -21.09 16.27 33.94
N ALA A 19 -21.55 15.03 33.76
CA ALA A 19 -20.80 13.85 34.12
C ALA A 19 -19.55 13.81 33.24
N SER A 20 -18.46 14.39 33.74
CA SER A 20 -17.14 14.17 33.18
C SER A 20 -16.76 12.73 33.51
N SER A 21 -17.07 11.79 32.62
CA SER A 21 -16.41 10.49 32.62
C SER A 21 -14.96 10.71 32.19
N ALA A 22 -14.14 11.20 33.11
CA ALA A 22 -12.71 11.08 33.02
C ALA A 22 -12.38 9.59 33.23
N ALA A 23 -12.47 8.82 32.15
CA ALA A 23 -11.77 7.56 32.05
C ALA A 23 -10.27 7.92 32.04
N ALA A 24 -9.66 7.93 33.21
CA ALA A 24 -8.22 7.85 33.31
C ALA A 24 -7.79 6.56 32.59
N PRO A 25 -6.81 6.59 31.68
CA PRO A 25 -6.17 5.36 31.24
C PRO A 25 -5.41 4.82 32.45
N ALA A 26 -6.07 3.96 33.24
CA ALA A 26 -5.37 3.10 34.17
C ALA A 26 -4.42 2.27 33.31
N SER A 27 -3.16 2.62 33.44
CA SER A 27 -1.98 2.01 32.85
C SER A 27 -2.18 0.52 32.53
N THR A 28 -1.86 0.16 31.30
CA THR A 28 -1.71 -1.22 30.82
C THR A 28 -0.63 -2.02 31.56
N GLU A 29 -0.07 -1.47 32.62
CA GLU A 29 0.97 -2.06 33.45
C GLU A 29 0.40 -3.00 34.54
N ALA A 30 -0.88 -2.85 34.92
CA ALA A 30 -1.50 -3.71 35.94
C ALA A 30 -2.01 -5.06 35.41
N ALA A 31 -1.99 -5.30 34.09
CA ALA A 31 -2.40 -6.58 33.49
C ALA A 31 -1.20 -7.53 33.21
N ALA A 32 0.03 -7.10 33.46
CA ALA A 32 1.25 -7.81 33.07
C ALA A 32 1.83 -8.77 34.12
N ALA A 33 1.16 -8.98 35.26
CA ALA A 33 1.70 -9.77 36.38
C ALA A 33 0.96 -11.08 36.66
N ARG A 34 0.41 -11.75 35.65
CA ARG A 34 0.09 -13.18 35.77
C ARG A 34 1.35 -13.97 35.40
N PRO A 35 1.83 -14.90 36.26
CA PRO A 35 2.93 -15.76 35.86
C PRO A 35 2.50 -16.52 34.61
N ALA A 36 3.15 -16.25 33.47
CA ALA A 36 2.99 -17.06 32.28
C ALA A 36 3.30 -18.50 32.69
N ALA A 37 2.32 -19.38 32.60
CA ALA A 37 2.51 -20.79 32.89
C ALA A 37 3.73 -21.27 32.08
N ARG A 38 4.77 -21.74 32.77
CA ARG A 38 6.02 -22.17 32.17
C ARG A 38 5.68 -23.30 31.19
N MET A 39 5.82 -23.04 29.90
CA MET A 39 5.51 -24.05 28.88
C MET A 39 6.43 -25.26 29.06
N PRO A 40 5.93 -26.50 28.84
CA PRO A 40 6.74 -27.70 28.97
C PRO A 40 7.94 -27.66 28.02
N GLU A 41 9.08 -28.21 28.46
CA GLU A 41 10.32 -28.25 27.68
C GLU A 41 10.10 -29.00 26.35
N GLY A 42 10.55 -28.40 25.25
CA GLY A 42 10.35 -28.93 23.89
C GLY A 42 9.20 -28.28 23.10
N VAL A 43 8.45 -27.35 23.69
CA VAL A 43 7.46 -26.55 22.96
C VAL A 43 8.09 -25.24 22.51
N ASP A 44 8.25 -25.07 21.19
CA ASP A 44 8.71 -23.81 20.60
C ASP A 44 7.64 -22.72 20.82
N PRO A 45 7.94 -21.62 21.54
CA PRO A 45 7.00 -20.52 21.71
C PRO A 45 6.62 -19.83 20.39
N ALA A 46 7.41 -19.99 19.31
CA ALA A 46 7.06 -19.54 17.96
C ALA A 46 6.06 -20.49 17.26
N ALA A 47 5.88 -21.72 17.74
CA ALA A 47 4.93 -22.68 17.17
C ALA A 47 3.49 -22.50 17.70
N PHE A 48 3.30 -21.75 18.79
CA PHE A 48 1.99 -21.52 19.42
C PHE A 48 1.65 -20.03 19.51
N HIS A 49 1.28 -19.44 18.38
CA HIS A 49 0.68 -18.11 18.38
C HIS A 49 -0.83 -18.20 18.65
N PRO A 50 -1.37 -17.45 19.63
CA PRO A 50 -2.80 -17.37 19.82
C PRO A 50 -3.46 -16.78 18.56
N LYS A 51 -4.70 -17.18 18.24
CA LYS A 51 -5.41 -16.70 17.04
C LYS A 51 -5.42 -15.17 16.91
N ALA A 52 -5.47 -14.45 18.03
CA ALA A 52 -5.38 -13.00 18.06
C ALA A 52 -4.04 -12.45 17.50
N HIS A 53 -2.92 -13.12 17.79
CA HIS A 53 -1.59 -12.76 17.27
C HIS A 53 -1.48 -12.99 15.76
N ALA A 54 -2.00 -14.13 15.27
CA ALA A 54 -2.03 -14.39 13.83
C ALA A 54 -2.86 -13.34 13.06
N VAL A 55 -3.98 -12.90 13.65
CA VAL A 55 -4.82 -11.84 13.06
C VAL A 55 -4.09 -10.49 13.07
N SER A 56 -3.42 -10.12 14.17
CA SER A 56 -2.65 -8.86 14.21
C SER A 56 -1.49 -8.85 13.22
N ASP A 57 -0.79 -9.98 13.04
CA ASP A 57 0.30 -10.09 12.08
C ASP A 57 -0.20 -9.97 10.64
N MET A 58 -1.34 -10.61 10.33
CA MET A 58 -1.97 -10.46 9.02
C MET A 58 -2.31 -9.00 8.73
N TRP A 59 -2.89 -8.27 9.69
CA TRP A 59 -3.20 -6.84 9.52
C TRP A 59 -1.96 -6.00 9.34
N ARG A 60 -0.88 -6.28 10.09
CA ARG A 60 0.41 -5.62 9.92
C ARG A 60 0.96 -5.82 8.51
N TRP A 61 0.97 -7.05 8.01
CA TRP A 61 1.48 -7.33 6.66
C TRP A 61 0.60 -6.74 5.56
N ARG A 62 -0.73 -6.74 5.72
CA ARG A 62 -1.63 -6.02 4.80
C ARG A 62 -1.32 -4.54 4.73
N LEU A 63 -1.07 -3.90 5.87
CA LEU A 63 -0.68 -2.49 5.90
C LEU A 63 0.68 -2.27 5.24
N VAL A 64 1.69 -3.08 5.56
CA VAL A 64 3.02 -2.98 4.95
C VAL A 64 2.94 -3.15 3.43
N THR A 65 2.24 -4.17 2.94
CA THR A 65 2.07 -4.41 1.51
C THR A 65 1.28 -3.29 0.85
N GLY A 66 0.20 -2.80 1.47
CA GLY A 66 -0.59 -1.68 0.92
C GLY A 66 0.21 -0.38 0.84
N VAL A 67 0.95 -0.05 1.89
CA VAL A 67 1.80 1.15 1.94
C VAL A 67 2.96 1.07 0.96
N ALA A 68 3.53 -0.12 0.75
CA ALA A 68 4.64 -0.30 -0.20
C ALA A 68 4.17 -0.41 -1.67
N SER A 69 3.02 -1.03 -1.93
CA SER A 69 2.57 -1.29 -3.31
C SER A 69 2.11 -0.03 -4.02
N VAL A 70 1.42 0.87 -3.33
CA VAL A 70 0.89 2.11 -3.90
C VAL A 70 1.98 3.03 -4.47
N PRO A 71 3.07 3.38 -3.75
CA PRO A 71 4.13 4.23 -4.31
C PRO A 71 4.93 3.52 -5.40
N VAL A 72 5.15 2.20 -5.31
CA VAL A 72 5.83 1.43 -6.37
C VAL A 72 5.02 1.44 -7.65
N PHE A 73 3.71 1.18 -7.55
CA PHE A 73 2.81 1.22 -8.71
C PHE A 73 2.65 2.64 -9.26
N GLY A 74 2.55 3.64 -8.38
CA GLY A 74 2.52 5.05 -8.77
C GLY A 74 3.77 5.46 -9.54
N TYR A 75 4.96 5.09 -9.05
CA TYR A 75 6.22 5.34 -9.74
C TYR A 75 6.29 4.62 -11.10
N PHE A 76 5.84 3.37 -11.18
CA PHE A 76 5.72 2.64 -12.44
C PHE A 76 4.82 3.37 -13.46
N CYS A 77 3.65 3.83 -13.04
CA CYS A 77 2.75 4.61 -13.90
C CYS A 77 3.42 5.90 -14.41
N LEU A 78 4.13 6.62 -13.54
CA LEU A 78 4.88 7.81 -13.95
C LEU A 78 5.96 7.50 -14.99
N GLN A 79 6.67 6.39 -14.83
CA GLN A 79 7.68 5.95 -15.80
C GLN A 79 7.07 5.57 -17.15
N MET A 80 5.88 4.95 -17.16
CA MET A 80 5.18 4.58 -18.39
C MET A 80 4.55 5.77 -19.12
N MET A 81 4.30 6.88 -18.41
CA MET A 81 3.82 8.13 -19.01
C MET A 81 4.95 8.95 -19.65
N ALA A 82 6.22 8.63 -19.34
CA ALA A 82 7.34 9.34 -19.92
C ALA A 82 7.56 8.90 -21.36
N ASP A 83 7.48 9.83 -22.31
CA ASP A 83 7.87 9.57 -23.70
C ASP A 83 9.36 9.20 -23.76
N HIS A 84 9.69 8.13 -24.47
CA HIS A 84 11.07 7.72 -24.73
C HIS A 84 11.38 8.02 -26.19
N ALA A 85 12.12 9.09 -26.43
CA ALA A 85 12.56 9.45 -27.77
C ALA A 85 13.54 8.39 -28.29
N HIS A 86 13.21 7.78 -29.42
CA HIS A 86 14.17 6.98 -30.16
C HIS A 86 15.20 7.93 -30.78
N PRO A 87 16.51 7.75 -30.50
CA PRO A 87 17.51 8.49 -31.21
C PRO A 87 17.47 8.11 -32.69
N GLU A 88 17.84 9.06 -33.56
CA GLU A 88 18.04 8.77 -34.97
C GLU A 88 19.03 7.59 -35.11
N PRO A 89 18.75 6.59 -35.98
CA PRO A 89 19.68 5.51 -36.21
C PRO A 89 21.07 6.04 -36.54
N GLY A 90 22.07 5.43 -35.91
CA GLY A 90 23.46 5.67 -36.29
C GLY A 90 23.73 5.25 -37.73
N PRO A 91 24.88 5.64 -38.30
CA PRO A 91 25.30 5.15 -39.60
C PRO A 91 25.24 3.62 -39.69
N ALA A 92 24.91 3.08 -40.87
CA ALA A 92 24.89 1.65 -41.12
C ALA A 92 26.32 1.08 -41.13
N TYR A 93 26.84 0.80 -39.94
CA TYR A 93 28.16 0.21 -39.80
C TYR A 93 28.17 -1.23 -40.30
N PRO A 94 29.26 -1.71 -40.94
CA PRO A 94 29.33 -3.08 -41.49
C PRO A 94 29.14 -4.20 -40.47
N TYR A 95 29.28 -3.89 -39.18
CA TYR A 95 29.09 -4.84 -38.08
C TYR A 95 27.70 -4.78 -37.43
N LEU A 96 26.86 -3.81 -37.80
CA LEU A 96 25.47 -3.75 -37.38
C LEU A 96 24.60 -4.50 -38.39
N HIS A 97 23.54 -5.16 -37.90
CA HIS A 97 22.59 -5.92 -38.72
C HIS A 97 23.22 -6.98 -39.64
N ILE A 98 24.33 -7.60 -39.23
CA ILE A 98 24.97 -8.67 -40.01
C ILE A 98 23.98 -9.82 -40.24
N THR A 99 23.87 -10.25 -41.49
CA THR A 99 23.07 -11.41 -41.89
C THR A 99 24.01 -12.45 -42.51
N SER A 100 24.01 -13.68 -41.96
CA SER A 100 24.82 -14.79 -42.50
C SER A 100 24.04 -15.69 -43.45
N ARG A 101 22.71 -15.57 -43.44
CA ARG A 101 21.78 -16.38 -44.24
C ARG A 101 20.55 -15.55 -44.60
N VAL A 102 19.92 -15.89 -45.72
CA VAL A 102 18.64 -15.33 -46.16
C VAL A 102 17.63 -16.47 -46.29
N PRO A 103 16.51 -16.44 -45.55
CA PRO A 103 16.11 -15.43 -44.55
C PRO A 103 16.98 -15.48 -43.28
N ARG A 104 17.18 -14.32 -42.64
CA ARG A 104 18.03 -14.18 -41.43
C ARG A 104 17.52 -15.07 -40.29
N PHE A 105 16.21 -15.06 -40.06
CA PHE A 105 15.56 -15.84 -39.03
C PHE A 105 14.44 -16.73 -39.59
N PRO A 106 13.96 -17.74 -38.82
CA PRO A 106 12.87 -18.60 -39.25
C PRO A 106 11.53 -17.88 -39.51
N TRP A 107 11.33 -16.71 -38.90
CA TRP A 107 10.14 -15.87 -39.07
C TRP A 107 10.34 -14.72 -40.09
N GLY A 108 11.46 -14.71 -40.82
CA GLY A 108 11.81 -13.69 -41.80
C GLY A 108 13.05 -12.89 -41.44
N ASP A 109 13.21 -11.73 -42.07
CA ASP A 109 14.42 -10.92 -41.91
C ASP A 109 14.35 -9.94 -40.73
N ASP A 110 13.18 -9.78 -40.11
CA ASP A 110 12.96 -8.83 -39.01
C ASP A 110 13.41 -9.39 -37.65
N ASP A 111 13.90 -8.51 -36.78
CA ASP A 111 14.31 -8.88 -35.43
C ASP A 111 13.13 -9.37 -34.59
N LEU A 112 13.39 -10.36 -33.73
CA LEU A 112 12.36 -10.97 -32.88
C LEU A 112 11.74 -9.95 -31.92
N ILE A 113 12.60 -9.12 -31.34
CA ILE A 113 12.25 -8.03 -30.43
C ILE A 113 12.81 -6.76 -31.06
N GLY A 114 11.93 -5.82 -31.35
CA GLY A 114 12.28 -4.54 -31.94
C GLY A 114 11.08 -3.62 -31.89
N THR A 115 11.34 -2.32 -31.94
CA THR A 115 10.28 -1.32 -31.95
C THR A 115 9.75 -1.10 -33.38
N PRO A 116 8.51 -0.60 -33.54
CA PRO A 116 8.03 -0.18 -34.85
C PRO A 116 8.97 0.84 -35.52
N HIS A 117 9.62 1.70 -34.72
CA HIS A 117 10.61 2.67 -35.19
C HIS A 117 11.79 1.96 -35.89
N ASP A 118 12.35 0.91 -35.29
CA ASP A 118 13.48 0.15 -35.87
C ASP A 118 13.11 -0.53 -37.20
N ARG A 119 11.85 -0.97 -37.33
CA ARG A 119 11.37 -1.67 -38.52
C ARG A 119 11.09 -0.73 -39.70
N LEU A 120 10.68 0.51 -39.42
CA LEU A 120 10.45 1.51 -40.46
C LEU A 120 11.76 1.87 -41.16
N HIS A 121 12.79 2.21 -40.39
CA HIS A 121 14.11 2.58 -40.93
C HIS A 121 14.77 1.47 -41.76
N LYS A 122 14.52 0.21 -41.43
CA LYS A 122 15.04 -0.93 -42.19
C LYS A 122 14.44 -1.06 -43.60
N ARG A 123 13.22 -0.55 -43.84
CA ARG A 123 12.53 -0.68 -45.14
C ARG A 123 12.97 0.35 -46.17
N ASP A 124 13.53 1.47 -45.72
CA ASP A 124 13.95 2.57 -46.57
C ASP A 124 15.38 2.42 -47.12
N HIS A 125 16.05 1.30 -46.78
CA HIS A 125 17.39 0.91 -47.21
C HIS A 125 17.37 -0.42 -47.97
#